data_AF-A0A7J6B2N2-F1
#
_entry.id   AF-A0A7J6B2N2-F1
#
_cell.length_a   1.000
_cell.length_b   1.000
_cell.length_c   1.000
_cell.angle_alpha   90.00
_cell.angle_beta   90.00
_cell.angle_gamma   90.00
#
_symmetry.space_group_name_H-M   'P 1'
#
loop_
_entity.id
_entity.type
_entity.pdbx_description
1 polymer ?
#
loop_
_entity_poly.entity_id
_entity_poly.type
_entity_poly.pdbx_seq_one_letter_code
_entity_poly.pdbx_strand_id
1 'polypeptide(L)'
;MEWLLELMGHIRKVLYGAPTVQYDNAKKGISFLLDVFAAAVVSWADHPMPLLIGIRAQWFPWQKSSKHIDLPHDLYVNTASTEESVKQCVLAVSYSLKHLLAKEPWKAQSQKFIDWLFSLTEAPDESLSQIARAALLALKSTPEFKKKTVWTRAYGW
;
A
#
# COMPACT_ATOMS: atom_id res chain seq x y z
N MET A 1 6.32 -1.18 13.67
CA MET A 1 6.46 0.00 12.80
C MET A 1 7.63 -0.16 11.83
N GLU A 2 8.81 -0.58 12.31
CA GLU A 2 10.02 -0.74 11.48
C GLU A 2 9.84 -1.68 10.29
N TRP A 3 9.05 -2.75 10.45
CA TRP A 3 8.78 -3.70 9.38
C TRP A 3 8.19 -3.08 8.11
N LEU A 4 7.42 -1.97 8.21
CA LEU A 4 6.86 -1.32 7.02
C LEU A 4 7.96 -0.63 6.20
N LEU A 5 8.95 -0.04 6.89
CA LEU A 5 10.12 0.56 6.24
C LEU A 5 11.03 -0.52 5.63
N GLU A 6 11.17 -1.66 6.31
CA GLU A 6 11.87 -2.82 5.76
C GLU A 6 11.15 -3.35 4.51
N LEU A 7 9.82 -3.44 4.54
CA LEU A 7 9.02 -3.86 3.39
C LEU A 7 9.22 -2.93 2.19
N MET A 8 9.26 -1.60 2.39
CA MET A 8 9.61 -0.64 1.34
C MET A 8 10.99 -0.95 0.74
N GLY A 9 11.98 -1.24 1.59
CA GLY A 9 13.31 -1.67 1.17
C GLY A 9 13.30 -2.99 0.38
N HIS A 10 12.51 -3.97 0.81
CA HIS A 10 12.34 -5.24 0.11
C HIS A 10 11.68 -5.07 -1.26
N ILE A 11 10.62 -4.27 -1.36
CA ILE A 11 9.97 -3.94 -2.64
C ILE A 11 11.01 -3.33 -3.60
N ARG A 12 11.79 -2.36 -3.13
CA ARG A 12 12.86 -1.74 -3.93
C ARG A 12 13.92 -2.77 -4.35
N LYS A 13 14.34 -3.65 -3.44
CA LYS A 13 15.33 -4.69 -3.73
C LYS A 13 14.83 -5.69 -4.79
N VAL A 14 13.57 -6.11 -4.71
CA VAL A 14 12.98 -7.02 -5.71
C VAL A 14 12.82 -6.32 -7.06
N LEU A 15 12.45 -5.04 -7.04
CA LEU A 15 12.24 -4.24 -8.25
C LEU A 15 13.52 -3.98 -9.05
N TYR A 16 14.64 -3.69 -8.37
CA TYR A 16 15.92 -3.37 -9.02
C TYR A 16 16.96 -4.50 -9.00
N GLY A 17 16.78 -5.48 -8.11
CA GLY A 17 17.77 -6.52 -7.81
C GLY A 17 17.47 -7.88 -8.43
N ALA A 18 16.63 -7.97 -9.46
CA ALA A 18 16.26 -9.23 -10.09
C ALA A 18 17.00 -9.48 -11.43
N PRO A 19 18.25 -9.99 -11.42
CA PRO A 19 18.85 -10.62 -12.60
C PRO A 19 18.67 -12.16 -12.61
N THR A 20 18.13 -12.79 -11.56
CA THR A 20 18.15 -14.26 -11.39
C THR A 20 16.78 -14.95 -11.25
N VAL A 21 15.69 -14.20 -11.08
CA VAL A 21 14.32 -14.76 -10.96
C VAL A 21 13.60 -14.55 -12.29
N GLN A 22 12.88 -15.57 -12.77
CA GLN A 22 12.00 -15.44 -13.93
C GLN A 22 11.11 -14.19 -13.76
N TYR A 23 11.21 -13.23 -14.69
CA TYR A 23 10.59 -11.90 -14.60
C TYR A 23 9.11 -11.94 -14.21
N ASP A 24 8.37 -12.95 -14.66
CA ASP A 24 6.94 -13.15 -14.32
C ASP A 24 6.72 -13.44 -12.82
N ASN A 25 7.61 -14.23 -12.20
CA ASN A 25 7.56 -14.50 -10.76
C ASN A 25 7.97 -13.28 -9.93
N ALA A 26 8.91 -12.47 -10.43
CA ALA A 26 9.31 -11.22 -9.79
C ALA A 26 8.16 -10.20 -9.78
N LYS A 27 7.43 -10.07 -10.90
CA LYS A 27 6.27 -9.18 -11.01
C LYS A 27 5.15 -9.56 -10.03
N LYS A 28 4.81 -10.85 -9.96
CA LYS A 28 3.82 -11.38 -9.00
C LYS A 28 4.26 -11.17 -7.54
N GLY A 29 5.56 -11.31 -7.26
CA GLY A 29 6.12 -11.01 -5.95
C GLY A 29 5.97 -9.54 -5.57
N ILE A 30 6.26 -8.61 -6.50
CA ILE A 30 6.13 -7.18 -6.26
C ILE A 30 4.68 -6.77 -6.04
N SER A 31 3.74 -7.28 -6.85
CA SER A 31 2.31 -7.00 -6.65
C SER A 31 1.83 -7.46 -5.29
N PHE A 32 2.22 -8.67 -4.86
CA PHE A 32 1.89 -9.18 -3.53
C PHE A 32 2.47 -8.31 -2.40
N LEU A 33 3.74 -7.91 -2.49
CA LEU A 33 4.35 -7.05 -1.46
C LEU A 33 3.68 -5.68 -1.39
N LEU A 34 3.23 -5.14 -2.53
CA LEU A 34 2.47 -3.89 -2.58
C LEU A 34 1.06 -4.03 -2.03
N ASP A 35 0.40 -5.16 -2.26
CA ASP A 35 -0.90 -5.46 -1.66
C ASP A 35 -0.81 -5.48 -0.13
N VAL A 36 0.23 -6.12 0.42
CA VAL A 36 0.52 -6.12 1.87
C VAL A 36 0.80 -4.71 2.38
N PHE A 37 1.63 -3.95 1.66
CA PHE A 37 1.91 -2.55 2.01
C PHE A 37 0.64 -1.71 2.01
N ALA A 38 -0.20 -1.83 0.98
CA ALA A 38 -1.43 -1.09 0.83
C ALA A 38 -2.43 -1.41 1.94
N ALA A 39 -2.65 -2.69 2.22
CA ALA A 39 -3.53 -3.14 3.30
C ALA A 39 -3.08 -2.58 4.66
N ALA A 40 -1.77 -2.58 4.93
CA ALA A 40 -1.22 -2.03 6.17
C ALA A 40 -1.40 -0.50 6.26
N VAL A 41 -1.08 0.22 5.19
CA VAL A 41 -1.25 1.69 5.13
C VAL A 41 -2.71 2.06 5.33
N VAL A 42 -3.65 1.40 4.64
CA VAL A 42 -5.09 1.65 4.78
C VAL A 42 -5.58 1.34 6.19
N SER A 43 -5.12 0.23 6.78
CA SER A 43 -5.53 -0.20 8.13
C SER A 43 -5.04 0.72 9.23
N TRP A 44 -3.89 1.36 9.05
CA TRP A 44 -3.28 2.22 10.06
C TRP A 44 -3.51 3.71 9.84
N ALA A 45 -3.79 4.10 8.60
CA ALA A 45 -4.01 5.48 8.22
C ALA A 45 -5.21 6.06 8.94
N ASP A 46 -6.34 5.35 8.97
CA ASP A 46 -7.59 5.81 9.58
C ASP A 46 -8.56 4.65 9.85
N HIS A 47 -9.45 4.82 10.83
CA HIS A 47 -10.44 3.82 11.21
C HIS A 47 -11.55 3.56 10.17
N PRO A 48 -12.13 4.58 9.47
CA PRO A 48 -13.22 4.34 8.53
C PRO A 48 -12.78 3.69 7.20
N MET A 49 -11.53 3.89 6.76
CA MET A 49 -11.12 3.48 5.41
C MET A 49 -11.15 1.95 5.20
N PRO A 50 -10.67 1.11 6.14
CA PRO A 50 -10.82 -0.34 6.03
C PRO A 50 -12.28 -0.77 5.92
N LEU A 51 -13.18 -0.15 6.70
CA LEU A 51 -14.61 -0.48 6.70
C LEU A 51 -15.27 -0.13 5.37
N LEU A 52 -14.90 1.00 4.75
CA LEU A 52 -15.40 1.41 3.43
C LEU A 52 -14.98 0.43 2.33
N ILE A 53 -13.81 -0.18 2.47
CA ILE A 53 -13.27 -1.17 1.54
C ILE A 53 -13.81 -2.58 1.82
N GLY A 54 -14.64 -2.73 2.86
CA GLY A 54 -15.21 -4.02 3.25
C GLY A 54 -14.30 -4.86 4.15
N ILE A 55 -13.16 -4.31 4.58
CA ILE A 55 -12.28 -4.95 5.57
C ILE A 55 -12.91 -4.78 6.95
N ARG A 56 -13.30 -5.91 7.54
CA ARG A 56 -13.83 -5.96 8.90
C ARG A 56 -12.79 -6.54 9.85
N ALA A 57 -12.71 -5.98 11.05
CA ALA A 57 -11.98 -6.57 12.16
C ALA A 57 -12.73 -7.78 12.73
N GLN A 58 -13.03 -8.78 11.90
CA GLN A 58 -13.47 -10.07 12.38
C GLN A 58 -12.22 -10.83 12.81
N TRP A 59 -11.98 -10.87 14.12
CA TRP A 59 -10.98 -11.74 14.72
C TRP A 59 -11.42 -13.17 14.42
N PHE A 60 -10.90 -13.79 13.36
CA PHE A 60 -11.26 -15.16 13.05
C PHE A 60 -10.76 -16.06 14.18
N PRO A 61 -11.64 -16.75 14.92
CA PRO A 61 -11.21 -17.86 15.75
C PRO A 61 -10.76 -18.94 14.78
N TRP A 62 -9.45 -19.15 14.69
CA TRP A 62 -8.88 -20.20 13.87
C TRP A 62 -9.63 -21.52 14.18
N GLN A 63 -10.25 -22.11 13.15
CA GLN A 63 -11.00 -23.37 13.18
C GLN A 63 -12.14 -23.48 14.23
N LYS A 64 -13.36 -23.09 13.84
CA LYS A 64 -14.50 -23.97 14.10
C LYS A 64 -14.82 -24.75 12.83
N SER A 65 -14.27 -25.96 12.80
CA SER A 65 -14.84 -27.17 12.20
C SER A 65 -15.84 -26.96 11.07
N SER A 66 -15.50 -27.50 9.90
CA SER A 66 -16.42 -28.01 8.88
C SER A 66 -17.86 -28.17 9.38
N LYS A 67 -18.69 -27.21 9.02
CA LYS A 67 -20.13 -27.27 8.87
C LYS A 67 -20.49 -25.88 8.38
N HIS A 68 -20.82 -25.79 7.09
CA HIS A 68 -21.59 -24.66 6.58
C HIS A 68 -22.80 -24.54 7.50
N ILE A 69 -22.75 -23.59 8.42
CA ILE A 69 -23.96 -23.09 9.04
C ILE A 69 -24.53 -22.25 7.91
N ASP A 70 -25.60 -22.75 7.30
CA ASP A 70 -26.44 -22.00 6.37
C ASP A 70 -26.97 -20.77 7.11
N LEU A 71 -26.16 -19.71 7.18
CA LEU A 71 -26.63 -18.40 7.55
C LEU A 71 -27.37 -17.83 6.33
N PRO A 72 -28.64 -17.40 6.47
CA PRO A 72 -29.54 -17.13 5.35
C PRO A 72 -29.24 -15.81 4.62
N HIS A 73 -28.03 -15.26 4.80
CA HIS A 73 -27.68 -13.95 4.28
C HIS A 73 -26.34 -14.01 3.56
N ASP A 74 -26.39 -13.71 2.27
CA ASP A 74 -25.29 -13.45 1.33
C ASP A 74 -24.39 -12.24 1.73
N LEU A 75 -24.44 -11.86 3.01
CA LEU A 75 -23.77 -10.74 3.65
C LEU A 75 -22.46 -11.15 4.35
N TYR A 76 -22.10 -12.43 4.30
CA TYR A 76 -20.84 -12.95 4.81
C TYR A 76 -19.81 -13.05 3.69
N VAL A 77 -18.56 -12.73 4.05
CA VAL A 77 -17.42 -12.52 3.14
C VAL A 77 -17.31 -13.65 2.12
N ASN A 78 -17.69 -13.35 0.88
CA ASN A 78 -17.34 -14.14 -0.28
C ASN A 78 -15.82 -14.01 -0.47
N THR A 79 -15.07 -15.11 -0.66
CA THR A 79 -13.62 -15.04 -0.90
C THR A 79 -13.28 -14.18 -2.13
N ALA A 80 -14.20 -14.11 -3.11
CA ALA A 80 -14.12 -13.16 -4.23
C ALA A 80 -14.14 -11.68 -3.78
N SER A 81 -14.82 -11.37 -2.67
CA SER A 81 -14.85 -10.04 -2.05
C SER A 81 -13.50 -9.66 -1.43
N THR A 82 -12.70 -10.64 -0.99
CA THR A 82 -11.41 -10.38 -0.33
C THR A 82 -10.35 -9.92 -1.33
N GLU A 83 -10.28 -10.55 -2.51
CA GLU A 83 -9.37 -10.11 -3.58
C GLU A 83 -9.73 -8.69 -4.06
N GLU A 84 -11.02 -8.38 -4.17
CA GLU A 84 -11.47 -7.04 -4.52
C GLU A 84 -11.10 -6.03 -3.42
N SER A 85 -11.28 -6.38 -2.15
CA SER A 85 -10.89 -5.52 -1.01
C SER A 85 -9.40 -5.16 -1.03
N VAL A 86 -8.53 -6.10 -1.41
CA VAL A 86 -7.08 -5.86 -1.52
C VAL A 86 -6.77 -4.90 -2.69
N LYS A 87 -7.39 -5.09 -3.86
CA LYS A 87 -7.23 -4.16 -4.99
C LYS A 87 -7.69 -2.75 -4.64
N GLN A 88 -8.81 -2.64 -3.93
CA GLN A 88 -9.32 -1.37 -3.42
C GLN A 88 -8.34 -0.72 -2.43
N CYS A 89 -7.59 -1.50 -1.65
CA CYS A 89 -6.54 -0.95 -0.78
C CYS A 89 -5.44 -0.25 -1.57
N VAL A 90 -4.98 -0.84 -2.69
CA VAL A 90 -3.95 -0.24 -3.55
C VAL A 90 -4.41 1.12 -4.08
N LEU A 91 -5.67 1.23 -4.50
CA LEU A 91 -6.26 2.50 -4.94
C LEU A 91 -6.36 3.52 -3.79
N ALA A 92 -6.71 3.04 -2.60
CA ALA A 92 -6.84 3.85 -1.40
C ALA A 92 -5.49 4.32 -0.81
N VAL A 93 -4.34 3.80 -1.27
CA VAL A 93 -3.01 4.16 -0.75
C VAL A 93 -2.78 5.66 -0.83
N SER A 94 -3.10 6.30 -1.96
CA SER A 94 -2.81 7.74 -2.15
C SER A 94 -3.49 8.60 -1.08
N TYR A 95 -4.76 8.30 -0.77
CA TYR A 95 -5.50 9.00 0.27
C TYR A 95 -4.99 8.62 1.67
N SER A 96 -4.85 7.33 1.94
CA SER A 96 -4.50 6.78 3.25
C SER A 96 -3.09 7.18 3.67
N LEU A 97 -2.14 7.21 2.73
CA LEU A 97 -0.74 7.55 2.99
C LEU A 97 -0.60 8.98 3.53
N LYS A 98 -1.38 9.93 3.02
CA LYS A 98 -1.42 11.30 3.56
C LYS A 98 -1.83 11.32 5.03
N HIS A 99 -2.83 10.53 5.40
CA HIS A 99 -3.35 10.45 6.77
C HIS A 99 -2.37 9.73 7.69
N LEU A 100 -1.73 8.67 7.19
CA LEU A 100 -0.69 7.94 7.91
C LEU A 100 0.50 8.84 8.25
N LEU A 101 1.03 9.58 7.26
CA LEU A 101 2.20 10.46 7.43
C LEU A 101 1.90 11.72 8.27
N ALA A 102 0.63 12.02 8.53
CA ALA A 102 0.27 13.10 9.46
C ALA A 102 0.41 12.69 10.94
N LYS A 103 0.54 11.39 11.24
CA LYS A 103 0.55 10.83 12.60
C LYS A 103 1.97 10.43 13.02
N GLU A 104 2.29 10.55 14.30
CA GLU A 104 3.52 9.97 14.85
C GLU A 104 3.37 8.44 14.97
N PRO A 105 4.45 7.64 14.75
CA PRO A 105 5.84 8.03 14.45
C PRO A 105 6.12 8.21 12.95
N TRP A 106 5.11 8.08 12.09
CA TRP A 106 5.28 8.08 10.62
C TRP A 106 5.67 9.44 10.08
N LYS A 107 5.19 10.51 10.70
CA LYS A 107 5.52 11.89 10.35
C LYS A 107 7.03 12.13 10.29
N ALA A 108 7.78 11.65 11.28
CA ALA A 108 9.24 11.74 11.30
C ALA A 108 9.92 10.99 10.13
N GLN A 109 9.27 9.97 9.56
CA GLN A 109 9.78 9.14 8.48
C GLN A 109 9.27 9.58 7.08
N SER A 110 8.46 10.64 7.00
CA SER A 110 7.81 11.07 5.75
C SER A 110 8.77 11.27 4.57
N GLN A 111 9.99 11.76 4.84
CA GLN A 111 11.01 11.92 3.81
C GLN A 111 11.40 10.58 3.17
N LYS A 112 11.53 9.51 3.96
CA LYS A 112 11.86 8.16 3.44
C LYS A 112 10.74 7.62 2.55
N PHE A 113 9.48 7.88 2.88
CA PHE A 113 8.35 7.53 2.03
C PHE A 113 8.38 8.28 0.72
N ILE A 114 8.61 9.60 0.75
CA ILE A 114 8.71 10.43 -0.46
C ILE A 114 9.87 9.95 -1.35
N ASP A 115 11.05 9.74 -0.80
CA ASP A 115 12.23 9.31 -1.56
C ASP A 115 12.03 7.91 -2.16
N TRP A 116 11.38 7.01 -1.40
CA TRP A 116 11.02 5.68 -1.89
C TRP A 116 9.99 5.74 -3.02
N LEU A 117 8.94 6.56 -2.89
CA LEU A 117 7.95 6.75 -3.95
C LEU A 117 8.60 7.31 -5.23
N PHE A 118 9.52 8.26 -5.13
CA PHE A 118 10.27 8.70 -6.31
C PHE A 118 11.05 7.56 -6.96
N SER A 119 11.70 6.70 -6.18
CA SER A 119 12.36 5.52 -6.76
C SER A 119 11.35 4.64 -7.51
N LEU A 120 10.14 4.43 -6.98
CA LEU A 120 9.11 3.66 -7.69
C LEU A 120 8.63 4.34 -8.98
N THR A 121 8.60 5.68 -9.05
CA THR A 121 8.23 6.37 -10.30
C THR A 121 9.24 6.19 -11.43
N GLU A 122 10.51 5.95 -11.08
CA GLU A 122 11.62 5.70 -12.00
C GLU A 122 11.69 4.22 -12.42
N ALA A 123 10.80 3.36 -11.90
CA ALA A 123 10.76 1.94 -12.21
C ALA A 123 10.22 1.65 -13.62
N PRO A 124 10.63 0.53 -14.26
CA PRO A 124 10.16 0.16 -15.59
C PRO A 124 8.70 -0.32 -15.64
N ASP A 125 8.08 -0.63 -14.50
CA ASP A 125 6.68 -1.04 -14.44
C ASP A 125 5.75 0.20 -14.37
N GLU A 126 5.06 0.47 -15.47
CA GLU A 126 4.16 1.61 -15.62
C GLU A 126 3.01 1.60 -14.59
N SER A 127 2.49 0.42 -14.22
CA SER A 127 1.41 0.32 -13.24
C SER A 127 1.85 0.78 -11.85
N LEU A 128 3.07 0.40 -11.46
CA LEU A 128 3.68 0.81 -10.20
C LEU A 128 4.06 2.28 -10.22
N SER A 129 4.59 2.76 -11.34
CA SER A 129 4.92 4.17 -11.53
C SER A 129 3.68 5.06 -11.38
N GLN A 130 2.53 4.63 -11.93
CA GLN A 130 1.26 5.36 -11.79
C GLN A 130 0.77 5.43 -10.35
N ILE A 131 0.80 4.32 -9.61
CA ILE A 131 0.43 4.30 -8.18
C ILE A 131 1.36 5.24 -7.38
N ALA A 132 2.67 5.18 -7.63
CA ALA A 132 3.63 6.03 -6.96
C ALA A 132 3.43 7.52 -7.27
N ARG A 133 3.15 7.87 -8.53
CA ARG A 133 2.82 9.25 -8.94
C ARG A 133 1.53 9.74 -8.26
N ALA A 134 0.48 8.92 -8.22
CA ALA A 134 -0.76 9.26 -7.53
C ALA A 134 -0.55 9.52 -6.03
N ALA A 135 0.27 8.68 -5.38
CA ALA A 135 0.64 8.86 -3.99
C ALA A 135 1.44 10.16 -3.75
N LEU A 136 2.44 10.47 -4.59
CA LEU A 136 3.18 11.73 -4.52
C LEU A 136 2.27 12.95 -4.71
N LEU A 137 1.35 12.89 -5.67
CA LEU A 137 0.36 13.95 -5.90
C LEU A 137 -0.55 14.18 -4.70
N ALA A 138 -0.96 13.12 -3.99
CA ALA A 138 -1.74 13.25 -2.76
C ALA A 138 -0.95 13.92 -1.64
N LEU A 139 0.37 13.70 -1.60
CA LEU A 139 1.28 14.31 -0.63
C LEU A 139 1.64 15.76 -0.94
N LYS A 140 1.28 16.33 -2.11
CA LYS A 140 1.65 17.71 -2.51
C LYS A 140 1.34 18.80 -1.46
N SER A 141 0.33 18.56 -0.63
CA SER A 141 -0.14 19.50 0.39
C SER A 141 0.64 19.42 1.72
N THR A 142 1.45 18.37 1.94
CA THR A 142 2.19 18.18 3.19
C THR A 142 3.44 19.07 3.27
N PRO A 143 3.85 19.51 4.48
CA PRO A 143 4.99 20.41 4.64
C PRO A 143 6.31 19.77 4.18
N GLU A 144 6.45 18.45 4.31
CA GLU A 144 7.63 17.70 3.87
C GLU A 144 7.73 17.66 2.35
N PHE A 145 6.60 17.58 1.65
CA PHE A 145 6.59 17.65 0.19
C PHE A 145 6.87 19.07 -0.32
N LYS A 146 6.47 20.11 0.42
CA LYS A 146 6.71 21.53 0.09
C LYS A 146 8.18 21.97 0.16
N LYS A 147 9.09 21.11 0.62
CA LYS A 147 10.52 21.40 0.58
C LYS A 147 10.97 21.60 -0.86
N LYS A 148 11.82 22.62 -1.08
CA LYS A 148 12.31 23.00 -2.42
C LYS A 148 12.90 21.81 -3.18
N THR A 149 13.69 20.98 -2.51
CA THR A 149 14.35 19.80 -3.09
C THR A 149 13.38 18.73 -3.61
N VAL A 150 12.22 18.56 -2.94
CA VAL A 150 11.18 17.60 -3.35
C VAL A 150 10.38 18.15 -4.52
N TRP A 151 10.03 19.45 -4.47
CA TRP A 151 9.31 20.12 -5.56
C TRP A 151 10.09 20.13 -6.88
N THR A 152 11.39 20.45 -6.84
CA THR A 152 12.24 20.45 -8.04
C THR A 152 12.35 19.06 -8.65
N ARG A 153 12.44 18.01 -7.82
CA ARG A 153 12.49 16.62 -8.30
C ARG A 153 11.15 16.15 -8.88
N ALA A 154 10.03 16.56 -8.29
CA ALA A 154 8.70 16.16 -8.76
C ALA A 154 8.31 16.80 -10.10
N TYR A 155 8.72 18.04 -10.35
CA TYR A 155 8.23 18.83 -11.49
C TYR A 155 9.32 19.23 -12.49
N GLY A 156 10.58 18.80 -12.30
CA GLY A 156 11.65 18.95 -13.29
C GLY A 156 11.91 20.39 -13.74
N TRP A 157 12.19 21.27 -12.77
CA TRP A 157 12.72 22.61 -13.03
C TRP A 157 14.24 22.60 -13.09
#